data_AF-A0A849D4A1-F1
#
_entry.id   AF-A0A849D4A1-F1
#
_cell.length_a   1.000
_cell.length_b   1.000
_cell.length_c   1.000
_cell.angle_alpha   90.00
_cell.angle_beta   90.00
_cell.angle_gamma   90.00
#
_symmetry.space_group_name_H-M   'P 1'
#
loop_
_entity.id
_entity.type
_entity.pdbx_description
1 polymer ?
#
loop_
_entity_poly.entity_id
_entity_poly.type
_entity_poly.pdbx_seq_one_letter_code
_entity_poly.pdbx_strand_id
1 'polypeptide(L)'
;VGARGNLSKISYSNLTFSISFPCGPENVDKLVAAALGEVEKIKKEGVLPKDMAKVKETYMVKHKEDVKTNRFWMTNLVRADQQNRNLESMMQLESKLDKLTAKDVQEVAQKYLDENYFLGVLMPETE
;
A
#
# COMPACT_ATOMS: atom_id res chain seq x y z
N VAL A 1 14.07 -1.83 -4.39
CA VAL A 1 12.86 -1.07 -4.76
C VAL A 1 11.78 -1.40 -3.74
N GLY A 2 11.12 -0.40 -3.17
CA GLY A 2 10.04 -0.59 -2.20
C GLY A 2 8.90 0.38 -2.49
N ALA A 3 7.67 -0.13 -2.54
CA ALA A 3 6.47 0.69 -2.55
C ALA A 3 5.77 0.55 -1.20
N ARG A 4 5.41 1.67 -0.57
CA ARG A 4 4.74 1.69 0.74
C ARG A 4 3.56 2.67 0.71
N GLY A 5 2.38 2.14 0.99
CA GLY A 5 1.18 2.94 1.28
C GLY A 5 0.90 3.01 2.78
N ASN A 6 0.51 4.18 3.28
CA ASN A 6 0.02 4.37 4.64
C ASN A 6 -1.26 5.21 4.62
N LEU A 7 -2.28 4.79 5.35
CA LEU A 7 -3.53 5.51 5.53
C LEU A 7 -3.69 5.83 7.02
N SER A 8 -3.80 7.12 7.37
CA SER A 8 -4.08 7.55 8.74
C SER A 8 -5.53 8.04 8.88
N LYS A 9 -6.15 7.74 10.04
CA LYS A 9 -7.49 8.21 10.41
C LYS A 9 -7.45 9.29 11.50
N ILE A 10 -6.42 9.32 12.35
CA ILE A 10 -6.34 10.23 13.51
C ILE A 10 -5.43 11.43 13.17
N SER A 11 -5.83 12.61 13.69
CA SER A 11 -5.29 13.97 13.46
C SER A 11 -5.66 14.60 12.11
N TYR A 12 -5.31 13.99 10.98
CA TYR A 12 -5.78 14.37 9.64
C TYR A 12 -5.90 13.12 8.77
N SER A 13 -7.01 12.95 8.05
CA SER A 13 -7.15 11.81 7.14
C SER A 13 -6.32 12.04 5.89
N ASN A 14 -5.18 11.37 5.81
CA ASN A 14 -4.30 11.41 4.64
C ASN A 14 -3.95 10.00 4.17
N LEU A 15 -3.86 9.84 2.84
CA LEU A 15 -3.24 8.69 2.22
C LEU A 15 -1.86 9.14 1.74
N THR A 16 -0.82 8.41 2.14
CA THR A 16 0.54 8.59 1.65
C THR A 16 0.95 7.35 0.91
N PHE A 17 1.23 7.49 -0.37
CA PHE A 17 1.82 6.43 -1.19
C PHE A 17 3.21 6.88 -1.64
N SER A 18 4.22 6.12 -1.26
CA SER A 18 5.62 6.42 -1.60
C SER A 18 6.23 5.23 -2.32
N ILE A 19 6.83 5.49 -3.48
CA ILE A 19 7.66 4.55 -4.21
C ILE A 19 9.10 5.04 -4.04
N SER A 20 9.98 4.19 -3.52
CA SER A 20 11.40 4.50 -3.39
C SER A 20 12.25 3.38 -3.97
N PHE A 21 13.29 3.77 -4.69
CA PHE A 21 14.26 2.84 -5.24
C PHE A 21 15.66 3.47 -5.22
N PRO A 22 16.68 2.72 -4.79
CA PRO A 22 18.06 3.15 -4.98
C PRO A 22 18.37 3.10 -6.48
N CYS A 23 18.77 4.23 -7.06
CA CYS A 23 19.07 4.37 -8.49
C CYS A 23 20.34 5.21 -8.67
N GLY A 24 21.13 4.88 -9.69
CA GLY A 24 22.22 5.76 -10.13
C GLY A 24 21.68 7.00 -10.84
N PRO A 25 22.39 8.15 -10.78
CA PRO A 25 21.90 9.44 -11.27
C PRO A 25 21.48 9.42 -12.76
N GLU A 26 22.07 8.54 -13.57
CA GLU A 26 21.82 8.44 -15.01
C GLU A 26 20.47 7.82 -15.40
N ASN A 27 19.84 7.06 -14.50
CA ASN A 27 18.60 6.32 -14.79
C ASN A 27 17.38 6.85 -14.03
N VAL A 28 17.52 7.96 -13.31
CA VAL A 28 16.44 8.53 -12.48
C VAL A 28 15.19 8.78 -13.32
N ASP A 29 15.31 9.52 -14.42
CA ASP A 29 14.15 9.88 -15.26
C ASP A 29 13.46 8.65 -15.86
N LYS A 30 14.25 7.65 -16.30
CA LYS A 30 13.72 6.40 -16.85
C LYS A 30 12.93 5.61 -15.81
N LEU A 31 13.45 5.53 -14.58
CA LEU A 31 12.77 4.79 -13.51
C LEU A 31 11.56 5.54 -12.97
N VAL A 32 11.60 6.87 -12.92
CA VAL A 32 10.43 7.69 -12.57
C VAL A 32 9.32 7.51 -13.61
N ALA A 33 9.65 7.59 -14.89
CA ALA A 33 8.70 7.35 -15.97
C ALA A 33 8.13 5.92 -15.93
N ALA A 34 8.96 4.91 -15.68
CA ALA A 34 8.51 3.53 -15.53
C ALA A 34 7.59 3.33 -14.32
N ALA A 35 7.92 3.93 -13.17
CA ALA A 35 7.11 3.84 -11.95
C ALA A 35 5.73 4.51 -12.15
N LEU A 36 5.69 5.69 -12.76
CA LEU A 36 4.44 6.38 -13.10
C LEU A 36 3.65 5.60 -14.16
N GLY A 37 4.32 5.00 -15.14
CA GLY A 37 3.71 4.14 -16.16
C GLY A 37 3.00 2.92 -15.56
N GLU A 38 3.60 2.27 -14.56
CA GLU A 38 2.96 1.15 -13.84
C GLU A 38 1.73 1.62 -13.03
N VAL A 39 1.80 2.80 -12.40
CA VAL A 39 0.64 3.38 -11.70
C VAL A 39 -0.50 3.69 -12.68
N GLU A 40 -0.19 4.29 -13.83
CA GLU A 40 -1.14 4.55 -14.91
C GLU A 40 -1.78 3.25 -15.44
N LYS A 41 -0.97 2.20 -15.60
CA LYS A 41 -1.44 0.89 -16.03
C LYS A 41 -2.43 0.29 -15.03
N ILE A 42 -2.13 0.35 -13.73
CA ILE A 42 -3.06 -0.10 -12.67
C ILE A 42 -4.36 0.71 -12.70
N LYS A 43 -4.29 2.02 -12.97
CA LYS A 43 -5.49 2.88 -13.09
C LYS A 43 -6.34 2.53 -14.31
N LYS A 44 -5.73 2.15 -15.44
CA LYS A 44 -6.43 1.89 -16.72
C LYS A 44 -6.89 0.44 -16.86
N GLU A 45 -5.98 -0.51 -16.69
CA GLU A 45 -6.19 -1.93 -16.96
C GLU A 45 -6.59 -2.72 -15.69
N GLY A 46 -6.36 -2.15 -14.51
CA GLY A 46 -6.57 -2.83 -13.24
C GLY A 46 -5.44 -3.84 -12.92
N VAL A 47 -5.56 -4.51 -11.78
CA VAL A 47 -4.60 -5.54 -11.36
C VAL A 47 -4.99 -6.89 -11.97
N LEU A 48 -4.01 -7.60 -12.52
CA LEU A 48 -4.20 -8.96 -13.04
C LEU A 48 -4.74 -9.89 -11.94
N PRO A 49 -5.74 -10.76 -12.25
CA PRO A 49 -6.29 -11.69 -11.26
C PRO A 49 -5.24 -12.60 -10.62
N LYS A 50 -4.21 -12.98 -11.38
CA LYS A 50 -3.08 -13.80 -10.91
C LYS A 50 -2.23 -13.08 -9.86
N ASP A 51 -1.92 -11.80 -10.10
CA ASP A 51 -1.15 -10.99 -9.16
C ASP A 51 -1.96 -10.69 -7.90
N MET A 52 -3.27 -10.46 -8.08
CA MET A 52 -4.18 -10.28 -6.97
C MET A 52 -4.25 -11.54 -6.08
N ALA A 53 -4.36 -12.72 -6.66
CA ALA A 53 -4.38 -13.99 -5.92
C ALA A 53 -3.09 -14.18 -5.10
N LYS A 54 -1.93 -13.92 -5.72
CA LYS A 54 -0.62 -14.01 -5.04
C LYS A 54 -0.51 -13.03 -3.87
N VAL A 55 -0.98 -11.80 -4.04
CA VAL A 55 -1.00 -10.80 -2.98
C VAL A 55 -1.92 -11.26 -1.85
N LYS A 56 -3.16 -11.70 -2.16
CA LYS A 56 -4.10 -12.21 -1.15
C LYS A 56 -3.51 -13.37 -0.33
N GLU A 57 -2.90 -14.33 -1.00
CA GLU A 57 -2.24 -15.47 -0.35
C GLU A 57 -1.11 -15.01 0.58
N THR A 58 -0.26 -14.10 0.12
CA THR A 58 0.84 -13.54 0.93
C THR A 58 0.30 -12.85 2.19
N TYR A 59 -0.77 -12.06 2.05
CA TYR A 59 -1.41 -11.41 3.19
C TYR A 59 -2.04 -12.42 4.16
N MET A 60 -2.64 -13.51 3.64
CA MET A 60 -3.25 -14.55 4.46
C MET A 60 -2.19 -15.32 5.27
N VAL A 61 -1.08 -15.70 4.64
CA VAL A 61 0.04 -16.36 5.33
C VAL A 61 0.59 -15.45 6.42
N LYS A 62 0.87 -14.18 6.09
CA LYS A 62 1.37 -13.21 7.06
C LYS A 62 0.40 -13.00 8.22
N HIS A 63 -0.90 -12.94 7.96
CA HIS A 63 -1.89 -12.78 9.02
C HIS A 63 -1.91 -13.96 10.00
N LYS A 64 -1.78 -15.20 9.49
CA LYS A 64 -1.69 -16.41 10.33
C LYS A 64 -0.48 -16.39 11.26
N GLU A 65 0.61 -15.75 10.85
CA GLU A 65 1.78 -15.54 11.70
C GLU A 65 1.56 -14.38 12.68
N ASP A 66 1.08 -13.23 12.19
CA ASP A 66 0.88 -12.02 12.98
C ASP A 66 -0.07 -12.27 14.17
N VAL A 67 -1.17 -13.00 13.98
CA VAL A 67 -2.16 -13.33 15.04
C VAL A 67 -1.53 -14.11 16.20
N LYS A 68 -0.42 -14.82 15.98
CA LYS A 68 0.30 -15.53 17.05
C LYS A 68 1.20 -14.61 17.89
N THR A 69 1.35 -13.34 17.51
CA THR A 69 2.30 -12.42 18.15
C THR A 69 1.59 -11.39 19.04
N ASN A 70 2.15 -11.10 20.22
CA ASN A 70 1.63 -10.08 21.13
C ASN A 70 1.58 -8.68 20.49
N ARG A 71 2.52 -8.38 19.58
CA ARG A 71 2.58 -7.10 18.88
C ARG A 71 1.32 -6.85 18.04
N PHE A 72 0.80 -7.88 17.38
CA PHE A 72 -0.44 -7.79 16.62
C PHE A 72 -1.62 -7.42 17.52
N TRP A 73 -1.81 -8.14 18.62
CA TRP A 73 -2.90 -7.88 19.56
C TRP A 73 -2.83 -6.48 20.14
N MET A 74 -1.67 -6.08 20.68
CA MET A 74 -1.49 -4.74 21.23
C MET A 74 -1.78 -3.64 20.21
N THR A 75 -1.31 -3.78 18.97
CA THR A 75 -1.54 -2.78 17.93
C THR A 75 -3.03 -2.68 17.57
N ASN A 76 -3.74 -3.80 17.49
CA ASN A 76 -5.17 -3.81 17.15
C ASN A 76 -6.04 -3.29 18.31
N LEU A 77 -5.74 -3.68 19.56
CA LEU A 77 -6.46 -3.21 20.76
C LEU A 77 -6.35 -1.69 20.90
N VAL A 78 -5.12 -1.16 20.82
CA VAL A 78 -4.88 0.30 20.91
C VAL A 78 -5.60 1.04 19.79
N ARG A 79 -5.57 0.51 18.56
CA ARG A 79 -6.29 1.13 17.43
C ARG A 79 -7.80 1.04 17.58
N ALA A 80 -8.33 -0.06 18.14
CA ALA A 80 -9.76 -0.23 18.35
C ALA A 80 -10.30 0.81 19.34
N ASP A 81 -9.58 1.01 20.44
CA ASP A 81 -9.86 2.05 21.43
C ASP A 81 -9.76 3.46 20.83
N GLN A 82 -8.62 3.79 20.22
CA GLN A 82 -8.37 5.13 19.67
C GLN A 82 -9.30 5.52 18.50
N GLN A 83 -9.73 4.55 17.68
CA GLN A 83 -10.49 4.80 16.45
C GLN A 83 -11.96 4.38 16.55
N ASN A 84 -12.40 3.96 17.75
CA ASN A 84 -13.71 3.39 18.05
C ASN A 84 -14.09 2.27 17.06
N ARG A 85 -13.15 1.37 16.77
CA ARG A 85 -13.34 0.27 15.80
C ARG A 85 -13.77 -1.00 16.52
N ASN A 86 -14.63 -1.79 15.87
CA ASN A 86 -15.00 -3.11 16.38
C ASN A 86 -13.77 -4.03 16.42
N LEU A 87 -13.48 -4.59 17.60
CA LEU A 87 -12.41 -5.54 17.84
C LEU A 87 -12.55 -6.81 17.01
N GLU A 88 -13.77 -7.31 16.79
CA GLU A 88 -14.02 -8.49 15.95
C GLU A 88 -13.56 -8.29 14.50
N SER A 89 -13.45 -7.03 14.07
CA SER A 89 -13.00 -6.69 12.72
C SER A 89 -11.56 -7.13 12.44
N MET A 90 -10.76 -7.42 13.47
CA MET A 90 -9.40 -7.97 13.35
C MET A 90 -9.40 -9.47 13.01
N MET A 91 -10.46 -10.21 13.34
CA MET A 91 -10.63 -11.63 13.00
C MET A 91 -11.31 -11.81 11.63
N GLN A 92 -11.88 -10.76 11.07
CA GLN A 92 -12.57 -10.77 9.77
C GLN A 92 -11.65 -10.47 8.58
N LEU A 93 -10.33 -10.53 8.74
CA LEU A 93 -9.40 -10.19 7.65
C LEU A 93 -9.58 -11.11 6.43
N GLU A 94 -9.77 -12.41 6.66
CA GLU A 94 -9.97 -13.40 5.59
C GLU A 94 -11.20 -13.05 4.74
N SER A 95 -12.35 -12.81 5.39
CA SER A 95 -13.58 -12.41 4.69
C SER A 95 -13.43 -11.08 3.93
N LYS A 96 -12.63 -10.14 4.45
CA LYS A 96 -12.34 -8.87 3.76
C LYS A 96 -11.44 -9.07 2.54
N LEU A 97 -10.45 -9.95 2.62
CA LEU A 97 -9.58 -10.29 1.49
C LEU A 97 -10.36 -11.04 0.40
N ASP A 98 -11.32 -11.89 0.76
CA ASP A 98 -12.17 -12.58 -0.21
C ASP A 98 -13.06 -11.60 -0.98
N LYS A 99 -13.64 -10.62 -0.27
CA LYS A 99 -14.50 -9.57 -0.86
C LYS A 99 -13.73 -8.56 -1.71
N LEU A 100 -12.42 -8.42 -1.53
CA LEU A 100 -11.60 -7.48 -2.29
C LEU A 100 -11.57 -7.89 -3.78
N THR A 101 -11.96 -6.99 -4.67
CA THR A 101 -11.92 -7.18 -6.13
C THR A 101 -10.86 -6.32 -6.79
N ALA A 102 -10.44 -6.70 -8.01
CA ALA A 102 -9.50 -5.90 -8.79
C ALA A 102 -10.06 -4.50 -9.10
N LYS A 103 -11.38 -4.38 -9.22
CA LYS A 103 -12.09 -3.12 -9.42
C LYS A 103 -11.96 -2.20 -8.21
N ASP A 104 -12.07 -2.72 -6.99
CA ASP A 104 -11.90 -1.91 -5.78
C ASP A 104 -10.50 -1.30 -5.72
N VAL A 105 -9.48 -2.07 -6.11
CA VAL A 105 -8.09 -1.58 -6.17
C VAL A 105 -7.94 -0.50 -7.24
N GLN A 106 -8.56 -0.70 -8.41
CA GLN A 106 -8.57 0.28 -9.49
C GLN A 106 -9.25 1.58 -9.08
N GLU A 107 -10.42 1.52 -8.43
CA GLU A 107 -11.15 2.70 -7.94
C GLU A 107 -10.33 3.48 -6.90
N VAL A 108 -9.66 2.79 -5.98
CA VAL A 108 -8.75 3.42 -5.00
C VAL A 108 -7.55 4.05 -5.70
N ALA A 109 -6.95 3.38 -6.69
CA ALA A 109 -5.84 3.93 -7.46
C ALA A 109 -6.26 5.18 -8.25
N GLN A 110 -7.44 5.18 -8.86
CA GLN A 110 -7.97 6.35 -9.56
C GLN A 110 -8.29 7.50 -8.62
N LYS A 111 -8.79 7.20 -7.41
CA LYS A 111 -9.21 8.22 -6.45
C LYS A 111 -8.06 8.91 -5.73
N TYR A 112 -6.97 8.19 -5.44
CA TYR A 112 -5.91 8.71 -4.57
C TYR A 112 -4.51 8.76 -5.20
N LEU A 113 -4.29 8.15 -6.37
CA LEU A 113 -3.04 8.30 -7.13
C LEU A 113 -3.29 9.28 -8.27
N ASP A 114 -3.44 10.55 -7.89
CA ASP A 114 -3.58 11.68 -8.80
C ASP A 114 -2.20 12.22 -9.22
N GLU A 115 -2.22 13.28 -10.05
CA GLU A 115 -0.99 13.91 -10.55
C GLU A 115 -0.26 14.74 -9.47
N ASN A 116 -0.84 14.87 -8.28
CA ASN A 116 -0.26 15.59 -7.15
C ASN A 116 0.74 14.70 -6.40
N TYR A 117 1.87 14.40 -7.03
CA TYR A 117 2.95 13.64 -6.40
C TYR A 117 4.18 14.51 -6.15
N PHE A 118 4.89 14.20 -5.07
CA PHE A 118 6.18 14.79 -4.75
C PHE A 118 7.30 13.88 -5.27
N LEU A 119 8.19 14.43 -6.09
CA LEU A 119 9.38 13.74 -6.57
C LEU A 119 10.62 14.29 -5.84
N GLY A 120 11.25 13.45 -5.02
CA GLY A 120 12.54 13.74 -4.40
C GLY A 120 13.65 12.90 -5.03
N VAL A 121 14.66 13.55 -5.59
CA VAL A 121 15.86 12.90 -6.13
C VAL A 121 17.05 13.31 -5.28
N LEU A 122 17.70 12.34 -4.64
CA LEU A 122 18.95 12.57 -3.91
C LEU A 122 20.12 12.31 -4.86
N MET A 123 20.80 13.39 -5.27
CA MET A 123 22.03 13.32 -6.06
C MET A 123 23.24 13.21 -5.14
N PRO A 124 24.33 12.52 -5.55
CA PRO A 124 25.59 12.53 -4.80
C PRO A 124 26.18 13.95 -4.75
N GLU A 125 26.96 14.25 -3.70
CA GLU A 125 27.71 15.50 -3.60
C GLU A 125 28.65 15.67 -4.80
N THR A 126 28.54 16.81 -5.48
CA THR A 126 29.59 17.29 -6.39
C THR A 126 30.69 17.92 -5.55
N GLU A 127 31.88 17.29 -5.55
CA GLU A 127 33.13 17.95 -5.13
C GLU A 127 33.51 19.11 -6.05
#